data_AF-A0A534MZ15-F1
#
_entry.id   AF-A0A534MZ15-F1
#
_cell.length_a   1.000
_cell.length_b   1.000
_cell.length_c   1.000
_cell.angle_alpha   90.00
_cell.angle_beta   90.00
_cell.angle_gamma   90.00
#
_symmetry.space_group_name_H-M   'P 1'
#
loop_
_entity.id
_entity.type
_entity.pdbx_description
1 polymer ?
#
loop_
_entity_poly.entity_id
_entity_poly.type
_entity_poly.pdbx_seq_one_letter_code
_entity_poly.pdbx_strand_id
1 'polypeptide(L)'
;MHDRLFGKEASSERRTAVKLKQILLGGTAVFGLALAASQGLAAEAKEGKATYDKLCASCHGADGKGNPAMAKALGEKGLNLTSKETAKLSDDDALKVITEGRGKMPAAGKGLSKQEQKDLLGYVRSLAK
;
A
#
# COMPACT_ATOMS: atom_id res chain seq x y z
N MET A 1 -33.14 -48.18 -4.47
CA MET A 1 -33.13 -47.30 -3.29
C MET A 1 -32.19 -46.15 -3.60
N HIS A 2 -32.81 -44.98 -3.75
CA HIS A 2 -32.34 -43.59 -3.88
C HIS A 2 -31.14 -43.27 -4.79
N ASP A 3 -31.37 -42.74 -5.99
CA ASP A 3 -31.73 -41.34 -6.38
C ASP A 3 -30.45 -40.50 -6.62
N ARG A 4 -29.95 -40.36 -7.86
CA ARG A 4 -30.29 -39.36 -8.89
C ARG A 4 -29.73 -37.95 -8.60
N LEU A 5 -29.10 -37.38 -9.65
CA LEU A 5 -28.86 -35.94 -9.91
C LEU A 5 -27.67 -35.37 -9.11
N PHE A 6 -26.58 -34.88 -9.71
CA PHE A 6 -26.51 -33.61 -10.43
C PHE A 6 -25.45 -33.65 -11.54
N GLY A 7 -25.90 -33.72 -12.79
CA GLY A 7 -25.22 -33.11 -13.93
C GLY A 7 -26.13 -32.02 -14.49
N LYS A 8 -25.54 -31.07 -15.26
CA LYS A 8 -26.14 -29.82 -15.83
C LYS A 8 -26.05 -28.65 -14.81
N GLU A 9 -25.56 -27.42 -15.06
CA GLU A 9 -25.60 -26.52 -16.23
C GLU A 9 -24.46 -25.47 -16.11
N ALA A 10 -23.58 -25.33 -17.10
CA ALA A 10 -23.59 -24.22 -18.08
C ALA A 10 -23.67 -22.81 -17.43
N SER A 11 -22.56 -22.09 -17.32
CA SER A 11 -22.17 -21.05 -18.30
C SER A 11 -23.34 -20.17 -18.77
N SER A 12 -23.99 -19.39 -17.88
CA SER A 12 -25.05 -18.46 -18.33
C SER A 12 -25.36 -17.29 -17.38
N GLU A 13 -24.36 -16.51 -16.96
CA GLU A 13 -24.64 -15.20 -16.29
C GLU A 13 -23.80 -14.05 -16.85
N ARG A 14 -23.40 -14.18 -18.12
CA ARG A 14 -23.12 -13.03 -18.98
C ARG A 14 -24.39 -12.74 -19.78
N ARG A 15 -24.88 -11.50 -19.68
CA ARG A 15 -25.89 -10.85 -20.53
C ARG A 15 -27.35 -11.17 -20.18
N THR A 16 -27.99 -10.26 -19.45
CA THR A 16 -29.35 -9.73 -19.68
C THR A 16 -29.74 -8.93 -18.44
N ALA A 17 -29.57 -7.61 -18.44
CA ALA A 17 -30.74 -6.75 -18.55
C ALA A 17 -30.34 -5.37 -19.12
N VAL A 18 -30.01 -5.33 -20.40
CA VAL A 18 -30.32 -4.15 -21.21
C VAL A 18 -31.84 -4.11 -21.32
N LYS A 19 -32.51 -3.43 -20.39
CA LYS A 19 -33.93 -3.08 -20.54
C LYS A 19 -34.01 -1.58 -20.80
N LEU A 20 -33.68 -1.28 -22.05
CA LEU A 20 -34.09 -0.10 -22.79
C LEU A 20 -35.60 0.10 -22.63
N LYS A 21 -36.01 1.06 -21.80
CA LYS A 21 -37.37 1.59 -21.88
C LYS A 21 -37.40 3.09 -21.59
N GLN A 22 -37.37 3.82 -22.71
CA GLN A 22 -38.10 5.06 -22.99
C GLN A 22 -37.50 6.38 -22.49
N ILE A 23 -36.77 6.98 -23.44
CA ILE A 23 -36.74 8.42 -23.72
C ILE A 23 -38.19 8.95 -23.75
N LEU A 24 -38.49 9.99 -22.95
CA LEU A 24 -39.14 11.24 -23.39
C LEU A 24 -39.58 12.12 -22.20
N LEU A 25 -39.30 13.44 -22.35
CA LEU A 25 -39.80 14.61 -21.61
C LEU A 25 -39.13 15.00 -20.28
N GLY A 26 -38.11 15.87 -20.41
CA GLY A 26 -38.15 17.20 -19.80
C GLY A 26 -37.74 17.35 -18.33
N GLY A 27 -36.71 18.17 -18.09
CA GLY A 27 -36.53 18.85 -16.80
C GLY A 27 -35.18 18.60 -16.13
N THR A 28 -34.26 19.54 -16.37
CA THR A 28 -33.24 20.04 -15.43
C THR A 28 -33.00 19.26 -14.14
N ALA A 29 -31.85 18.61 -14.03
CA ALA A 29 -31.10 18.50 -12.77
C ALA A 29 -29.66 18.08 -13.07
N VAL A 30 -28.81 19.09 -13.15
CA VAL A 30 -27.36 18.98 -12.92
C VAL A 30 -27.17 18.30 -11.56
N PHE A 31 -26.77 17.03 -11.52
CA PHE A 31 -25.98 16.47 -10.42
C PHE A 31 -25.54 15.03 -10.74
N GLY A 32 -24.26 14.86 -11.01
CA GLY A 32 -23.68 13.55 -11.27
C GLY A 32 -22.18 13.58 -11.52
N LEU A 33 -21.46 14.51 -10.90
CA LEU A 33 -20.01 14.43 -10.81
C LEU A 33 -19.67 13.33 -9.79
N ALA A 34 -19.76 12.08 -10.23
CA ALA A 34 -19.48 10.92 -9.40
C ALA A 34 -17.97 10.85 -9.13
N LEU A 35 -17.63 11.12 -7.87
CA LEU A 35 -16.32 10.90 -7.25
C LEU A 35 -15.76 9.51 -7.58
N ALA A 36 -14.72 9.46 -8.39
CA ALA A 36 -13.90 8.27 -8.63
C ALA A 36 -12.42 8.56 -8.32
N ALA A 37 -12.11 8.98 -7.09
CA ALA A 37 -10.72 9.27 -6.67
C ALA A 37 -10.27 8.55 -5.38
N SER A 38 -11.10 7.67 -4.80
CA SER A 38 -10.81 7.06 -3.49
C SER A 38 -10.09 5.71 -3.55
N GLN A 39 -9.83 5.17 -4.75
CA GLN A 39 -9.21 3.83 -4.90
C GLN A 39 -7.67 3.83 -4.87
N GLY A 40 -7.02 4.98 -4.91
CA GLY A 40 -5.55 5.07 -4.87
C GLY A 40 -4.97 4.68 -3.51
N LEU A 41 -5.32 5.40 -2.45
CA LEU A 41 -4.63 5.27 -1.15
C LEU A 41 -4.54 3.84 -0.58
N ALA A 42 -5.55 3.00 -0.81
CA ALA A 42 -5.57 1.62 -0.34
C ALA A 42 -4.69 0.67 -1.17
N ALA A 43 -4.56 0.92 -2.48
CA ALA A 43 -3.69 0.14 -3.36
C ALA A 43 -2.22 0.49 -3.10
N GLU A 44 -1.89 1.79 -3.05
CA GLU A 44 -0.55 2.29 -2.72
C GLU A 44 -0.04 1.79 -1.35
N ALA A 45 -0.89 1.78 -0.32
CA ALA A 45 -0.49 1.28 1.00
C ALA A 45 -0.19 -0.23 1.02
N LYS A 46 -0.85 -1.02 0.17
CA LYS A 46 -0.65 -2.47 0.09
C LYS A 46 0.65 -2.81 -0.63
N GLU A 47 0.97 -2.08 -1.70
CA GLU A 47 2.24 -2.17 -2.42
C GLU A 47 3.42 -1.74 -1.53
N GLY A 48 3.28 -0.61 -0.82
CA GLY A 48 4.29 -0.10 0.11
C GLY A 48 4.61 -1.07 1.25
N LYS A 49 3.57 -1.70 1.83
CA LYS A 49 3.75 -2.74 2.86
C LYS A 49 4.50 -3.97 2.33
N ALA A 50 4.15 -4.45 1.15
CA ALA A 50 4.81 -5.62 0.57
C ALA A 50 6.30 -5.38 0.31
N THR A 51 6.66 -4.17 -0.15
CA THR A 51 8.05 -3.76 -0.34
C THR A 51 8.78 -3.64 1.00
N TYR A 52 8.13 -3.07 2.01
CA TYR A 52 8.69 -2.97 3.37
C TYR A 52 8.97 -4.34 3.99
N ASP A 53 8.02 -5.28 3.89
CA ASP A 53 8.17 -6.63 4.42
C ASP A 53 9.36 -7.37 3.78
N LYS A 54 9.61 -7.14 2.49
CA LYS A 54 10.72 -7.76 1.74
C LYS A 54 12.08 -7.16 2.04
N LEU A 55 12.17 -5.84 2.21
CA LEU A 55 13.45 -5.12 2.20
C LEU A 55 13.83 -4.51 3.56
N CYS A 56 12.84 -4.19 4.41
CA CYS A 56 13.03 -3.34 5.59
C CYS A 56 12.73 -4.07 6.90
N ALA A 57 11.72 -4.94 6.92
CA ALA A 57 11.20 -5.58 8.13
C ALA A 57 12.23 -6.50 8.83
N SER A 58 13.19 -7.05 8.11
CA SER A 58 14.27 -7.88 8.67
C SER A 58 15.16 -7.15 9.67
N CYS A 59 15.31 -5.82 9.52
CA CYS A 59 16.10 -4.98 10.43
C CYS A 59 15.21 -4.05 11.27
N HIS A 60 14.17 -3.48 10.67
CA HIS A 60 13.29 -2.50 11.31
C HIS A 60 12.05 -3.11 11.98
N GLY A 61 11.85 -4.43 11.87
CA GLY A 61 10.67 -5.12 12.41
C GLY A 61 9.39 -4.83 11.62
N ALA A 62 8.37 -5.67 11.75
CA ALA A 62 7.09 -5.46 11.07
C ALA A 62 6.34 -4.21 11.57
N ASP A 63 6.60 -3.80 12.81
CA ASP A 63 6.03 -2.63 13.48
C ASP A 63 6.94 -1.40 13.42
N GLY A 64 8.08 -1.46 12.73
CA GLY A 64 9.00 -0.33 12.56
C GLY A 64 9.85 0.02 13.78
N LYS A 65 9.74 -0.71 14.90
CA LYS A 65 10.50 -0.42 16.12
C LYS A 65 11.95 -0.91 16.08
N GLY A 66 12.23 -1.88 15.22
CA GLY A 66 13.51 -2.58 15.16
C GLY A 66 13.82 -3.32 16.47
N ASN A 67 14.93 -4.06 16.49
CA ASN A 67 15.41 -4.66 17.74
C ASN A 67 16.22 -3.62 18.55
N PRO A 68 15.78 -3.24 19.76
CA PRO A 68 16.50 -2.25 20.58
C PRO A 68 17.89 -2.72 21.00
N ALA A 69 18.12 -4.02 21.14
CA ALA A 69 19.44 -4.57 21.42
C ALA A 69 20.40 -4.38 20.23
N MET A 70 19.90 -4.55 18.99
CA MET A 70 20.69 -4.25 17.79
C MET A 70 20.97 -2.76 17.65
N ALA A 71 19.98 -1.90 17.90
CA ALA A 71 20.17 -0.45 17.86
C ALA A 71 21.27 0.01 18.85
N LYS A 72 21.29 -0.56 20.07
CA LYS A 72 22.33 -0.28 21.06
C LYS A 72 23.71 -0.82 20.65
N ALA A 73 23.76 -2.04 20.10
CA ALA A 73 25.02 -2.66 19.67
C ALA A 73 25.65 -1.95 18.46
N LEU A 74 24.83 -1.46 17.53
CA LEU A 74 25.28 -0.73 16.33
C LEU A 74 25.51 0.76 16.59
N GLY A 75 25.00 1.29 17.71
CA GLY A 75 24.98 2.73 17.99
C GLY A 75 24.02 3.51 17.08
N GLU A 76 23.12 2.83 16.38
CA GLU A 76 22.25 3.38 15.35
C GLU A 76 20.82 3.46 15.86
N LYS A 77 20.41 4.67 16.30
CA LYS A 77 19.02 4.94 16.69
C LYS A 77 18.03 4.86 15.54
N GLY A 78 18.54 4.90 14.30
CA GLY A 78 17.75 4.81 13.07
C GLY A 78 17.01 3.49 12.86
N LEU A 79 17.34 2.43 13.63
CA LEU A 79 16.60 1.17 13.58
C LEU A 79 15.13 1.34 14.00
N ASN A 80 14.85 2.24 14.93
CA ASN A 80 13.49 2.52 15.38
C ASN A 80 12.89 3.67 14.56
N LEU A 81 12.08 3.30 13.56
CA LEU A 81 11.37 4.21 12.68
C LEU A 81 10.25 4.99 13.39
N THR A 82 9.77 4.52 14.55
CA THR A 82 8.77 5.19 15.38
C THR A 82 9.38 6.20 16.35
N SER A 83 10.69 6.41 16.33
CA SER A 83 11.36 7.40 17.17
C SER A 83 11.09 8.82 16.68
N LYS A 84 11.12 9.81 17.59
CA LYS A 84 10.98 11.23 17.21
C LYS A 84 12.10 11.70 16.28
N GLU A 85 13.28 11.09 16.37
CA GLU A 85 14.44 11.43 15.53
C GLU A 85 14.19 11.00 14.07
N THR A 86 13.66 9.80 13.85
CA THR A 86 13.31 9.32 12.50
C THR A 86 12.04 9.98 11.96
N ALA A 87 11.05 10.24 12.81
CA ALA A 87 9.81 10.92 12.40
C ALA A 87 10.06 12.38 11.95
N LYS A 88 11.10 13.04 12.47
CA LYS A 88 11.48 14.41 12.10
C LYS A 88 12.22 14.53 10.77
N LEU A 89 12.70 13.44 10.18
CA LEU A 89 13.32 13.51 8.85
C LEU A 89 12.30 14.04 7.84
N SER A 90 12.76 14.84 6.88
CA SER A 90 11.96 15.20 5.72
C SER A 90 11.71 13.97 4.84
N ASP A 91 10.69 14.02 3.99
CA ASP A 91 10.38 12.93 3.07
C ASP A 91 11.50 12.69 2.05
N ASP A 92 12.12 13.77 1.54
CA ASP A 92 13.30 13.69 0.67
C ASP A 92 14.51 13.07 1.37
N ASP A 93 14.79 13.44 2.62
CA ASP A 93 15.89 12.85 3.38
C ASP A 93 15.63 11.37 3.67
N ALA A 94 14.38 11.01 4.01
CA ALA A 94 14.00 9.62 4.24
C ALA A 94 14.18 8.77 2.98
N LEU A 95 13.75 9.28 1.82
CA LEU A 95 13.95 8.61 0.53
C LEU A 95 15.44 8.48 0.18
N LYS A 96 16.23 9.51 0.46
CA LYS A 96 17.68 9.46 0.27
C LYS A 96 18.32 8.39 1.15
N VAL A 97 17.93 8.30 2.42
CA VAL A 97 18.41 7.23 3.33
C VAL A 97 17.99 5.85 2.84
N ILE A 98 16.76 5.68 2.33
CA ILE A 98 16.29 4.40 1.80
C ILE A 98 17.09 3.98 0.55
N THR A 99 17.36 4.92 -0.36
CA THR A 99 17.99 4.64 -1.66
C THR A 99 19.51 4.61 -1.61
N GLU A 100 20.14 5.44 -0.78
CA GLU A 100 21.60 5.53 -0.67
C GLU A 100 22.17 4.80 0.55
N GLY A 101 21.32 4.51 1.55
CA GLY A 101 21.75 4.04 2.86
C GLY A 101 22.24 5.17 3.75
N ARG A 102 22.44 4.89 5.04
CA ARG A 102 23.04 5.82 6.00
C ARG A 102 23.70 5.07 7.15
N GLY A 103 24.94 5.43 7.47
CA GLY A 103 25.68 4.79 8.56
C GLY A 103 25.84 3.30 8.31
N LYS A 104 25.27 2.46 9.19
CA LYS A 104 25.23 1.00 9.04
C LYS A 104 24.07 0.46 8.20
N MET A 105 23.11 1.30 7.79
CA MET A 105 22.00 0.89 6.93
C MET A 105 22.46 0.85 5.46
N PRO A 106 22.38 -0.30 4.78
CA PRO A 106 22.73 -0.40 3.36
C PRO A 106 21.68 0.28 2.48
N ALA A 107 22.04 0.51 1.21
CA ALA A 107 21.15 1.03 0.18
C ALA A 107 20.07 0.00 -0.21
N ALA A 108 18.97 -0.06 0.56
CA ALA A 108 17.89 -1.02 0.35
C ALA A 108 16.97 -0.68 -0.84
N GLY A 109 16.93 0.59 -1.24
CA GLY A 109 16.03 1.10 -2.29
C GLY A 109 16.63 1.24 -3.69
N LYS A 110 17.86 0.76 -3.94
CA LYS A 110 18.62 1.02 -5.18
C LYS A 110 18.03 0.50 -6.51
N GLY A 111 16.87 -0.14 -6.48
CA GLY A 111 16.14 -0.62 -7.67
C GLY A 111 14.65 -0.29 -7.68
N LEU A 112 14.15 0.47 -6.71
CA LEU A 112 12.74 0.83 -6.62
C LEU A 112 12.42 1.95 -7.61
N SER A 113 11.31 1.81 -8.34
CA SER A 113 10.75 2.90 -9.13
C SER A 113 10.33 4.08 -8.24
N LYS A 114 10.15 5.26 -8.85
CA LYS A 114 9.70 6.46 -8.10
C LYS A 114 8.35 6.25 -7.40
N GLN A 115 7.49 5.40 -7.95
CA GLN A 115 6.19 5.10 -7.36
C GLN A 115 6.37 4.19 -6.14
N GLU A 116 7.11 3.09 -6.28
CA GLU A 116 7.41 2.17 -5.16
C GLU A 116 8.12 2.87 -3.99
N GLN A 117 9.01 3.82 -4.28
CA GLN A 117 9.67 4.64 -3.27
C GLN A 117 8.67 5.48 -2.47
N LYS A 118 7.71 6.12 -3.14
CA LYS A 118 6.65 6.91 -2.48
C LYS A 118 5.71 6.03 -1.67
N ASP A 119 5.32 4.89 -2.21
CA ASP A 119 4.42 3.96 -1.54
C ASP A 119 5.07 3.36 -0.28
N LEU A 120 6.35 2.98 -0.39
CA LEU A 120 7.18 2.55 0.74
C LEU A 120 7.29 3.64 1.80
N LEU A 121 7.60 4.88 1.40
CA LEU A 121 7.69 6.00 2.34
C LEU A 121 6.35 6.24 3.04
N GLY A 122 5.25 6.23 2.31
CA GLY A 122 3.90 6.37 2.86
C GLY A 122 3.61 5.30 3.91
N TYR A 123 4.01 4.05 3.65
CA TYR A 123 3.89 2.97 4.62
C TYR A 123 4.78 3.20 5.86
N VAL A 124 6.05 3.57 5.68
CA VAL A 124 6.98 3.88 6.80
C VAL A 124 6.42 5.01 7.67
N ARG A 125 5.85 6.06 7.08
CA ARG A 125 5.20 7.15 7.82
C ARG A 125 3.95 6.69 8.57
N SER A 126 3.24 5.70 8.04
CA SER A 126 2.10 5.10 8.74
C SER A 126 2.49 4.35 10.01
N LEU A 127 3.71 3.79 10.05
CA LEU A 127 4.27 3.09 11.21
C LEU A 127 4.82 4.05 12.27
N ALA A 128 5.25 5.25 11.90
CA ALA A 128 5.85 6.23 12.78
C ALA A 128 4.85 7.00 13.69
N LYS A 129 3.66 6.45 13.90
CA LYS A 129 2.58 7.04 14.71
C LYS A 129 2.66 6.64 16.19
#